data_AF-A0A7G4YVP0-F1
#
_entry.id   AF-A0A7G4YVP0-F1
#
_cell.length_a   1.000
_cell.length_b   1.000
_cell.length_c   1.000
_cell.angle_alpha   90.00
_cell.angle_beta   90.00
_cell.angle_gamma   90.00
#
_symmetry.space_group_name_H-M   'P 1'
#
loop_
_entity.id
_entity.type
_entity.pdbx_description
1 polymer ?
#
loop_
_entity_poly.entity_id
_entity_poly.type
_entity_poly.pdbx_seq_one_letter_code
_entity_poly.pdbx_strand_id
1 'polypeptide(L)'
;HHYRTLKPEMDGLFCERIFGPVKDWECHCGKYKRFRYKGVVCERCGVEVTESKVRRHRMAYIELASPVTHVWYLKGSTSYIALALDLTVKEVEKIVYFHSYVVTDPGDYSKLEYKQLLEGYEWRALEDKLFPQSSNLFGIQVSIGAEAIYKLLHYIDLQNTVEILRDDALKPSKSPSAKFSKKMKRLRLLENFIATGADPSWMVFSVIPVIPPDLRPMVQLDGGRFATADLNEFYRRIINRNNRLSRLKAILAPEIIIRNEKRMLQEAVDSLMDNGRRGRTVVGAHNRPLKSLSDI
;
A
#
# COMPACT_ATOMS: atom_id res chain seq x y z
N HIS A 1 -23.94 1.61 -5.98
CA HIS A 1 -25.26 1.35 -6.60
C HIS A 1 -25.90 2.69 -6.84
N HIS A 2 -26.53 2.87 -8.00
CA HIS A 2 -27.21 4.12 -8.29
C HIS A 2 -28.41 4.29 -7.34
N TYR A 3 -28.46 5.39 -6.60
CA TYR A 3 -29.38 5.64 -5.48
C TYR A 3 -30.87 5.49 -5.83
N ARG A 4 -31.24 5.60 -7.11
CA ARG A 4 -32.63 5.43 -7.60
C ARG A 4 -32.98 4.04 -8.12
N THR A 5 -32.04 3.37 -8.79
CA THR A 5 -32.33 2.13 -9.52
C THR A 5 -31.82 0.89 -8.80
N LEU A 6 -31.01 1.08 -7.74
CA LEU A 6 -30.34 0.04 -6.98
C LEU A 6 -29.50 -0.90 -7.86
N LYS A 7 -29.22 -0.49 -9.10
CA LYS A 7 -28.36 -1.23 -10.02
C LYS A 7 -26.89 -0.97 -9.70
N PRO A 8 -26.02 -1.97 -9.87
CA PRO A 8 -24.58 -1.76 -9.76
C PRO A 8 -24.13 -0.65 -10.71
N GLU A 9 -23.24 0.21 -10.23
CA GLU A 9 -22.64 1.24 -11.07
C GLU A 9 -21.50 0.64 -11.90
N MET A 10 -21.30 1.18 -13.10
CA MET A 10 -20.14 0.84 -13.92
C MET A 10 -18.87 1.29 -13.20
N ASP A 11 -17.84 0.45 -13.23
CA ASP A 11 -16.54 0.65 -12.58
C ASP A 11 -16.57 0.89 -11.06
N GLY A 12 -17.73 0.68 -10.43
CA GLY A 12 -17.86 0.68 -8.99
C GLY A 12 -17.46 -0.65 -8.34
N LEU A 13 -17.44 -0.67 -7.01
CA LEU A 13 -17.12 -1.85 -6.20
C LEU A 13 -18.05 -3.05 -6.40
N PHE A 14 -19.18 -2.90 -7.10
CA PHE A 14 -20.12 -3.99 -7.38
C PHE A 14 -20.31 -4.23 -8.88
N CYS A 15 -19.45 -3.64 -9.72
CA CYS A 15 -19.57 -3.65 -11.18
C CYS A 15 -19.71 -5.07 -11.74
N GLU A 16 -20.76 -5.28 -12.53
CA GLU A 16 -21.04 -6.59 -13.14
C GLU A 16 -20.05 -6.97 -14.24
N ARG A 17 -19.42 -5.98 -14.89
CA ARG A 17 -18.38 -6.23 -15.89
C ARG A 17 -17.15 -6.89 -15.28
N ILE A 18 -16.78 -6.44 -14.08
CA ILE A 18 -15.58 -6.91 -13.37
C ILE A 18 -15.88 -8.23 -12.64
N PHE A 19 -16.95 -8.25 -11.85
CA PHE A 19 -17.23 -9.36 -10.94
C PHE A 19 -18.16 -10.43 -11.53
N GLY A 20 -18.83 -10.16 -12.64
CA GLY A 20 -19.83 -11.04 -13.25
C GLY A 20 -21.28 -10.61 -12.99
N PRO A 21 -22.26 -11.25 -13.65
CA PRO A 21 -23.65 -10.82 -13.67
C PRO A 21 -24.35 -11.07 -12.32
N VAL A 22 -25.30 -10.20 -11.95
CA VAL A 22 -26.11 -10.36 -10.73
C VAL A 22 -27.11 -11.51 -10.85
N LYS A 23 -27.59 -11.78 -12.07
CA LYS A 23 -28.56 -12.84 -12.37
C LYS A 23 -27.93 -13.88 -13.27
N ASP A 24 -28.32 -15.14 -13.07
CA ASP A 24 -27.82 -16.24 -13.88
C ASP A 24 -28.23 -16.07 -15.34
N TRP A 25 -27.26 -16.20 -16.24
CA TRP A 25 -27.47 -16.20 -17.70
C TRP A 25 -28.15 -14.92 -18.22
N GLU A 26 -27.98 -13.78 -17.54
CA GLU A 26 -28.52 -12.49 -17.93
C GLU A 26 -27.47 -11.39 -17.78
N CYS A 27 -27.27 -10.59 -18.85
CA CYS A 27 -26.41 -9.42 -18.79
C CYS A 27 -27.12 -8.21 -18.14
N HIS A 28 -26.34 -7.25 -17.62
CA HIS A 28 -26.86 -6.06 -16.91
C HIS A 28 -27.96 -5.27 -17.65
N CYS A 29 -27.82 -5.10 -18.97
CA CYS A 29 -28.78 -4.35 -19.79
C CYS A 29 -29.99 -5.18 -20.23
N GLY A 30 -29.94 -6.50 -20.06
CA GLY A 30 -30.98 -7.43 -20.49
C GLY A 30 -31.05 -7.69 -22.00
N LYS A 31 -30.07 -7.25 -22.81
CA LYS A 31 -29.97 -7.57 -24.26
C LYS A 31 -29.84 -9.08 -24.49
N TYR A 32 -28.89 -9.69 -23.78
CA TYR A 32 -28.66 -11.13 -23.79
C TYR A 32 -29.24 -11.75 -22.53
N LYS A 33 -30.17 -12.69 -22.71
CA LYS A 33 -30.84 -13.46 -21.66
C LYS A 33 -30.95 -14.92 -22.05
N ARG A 34 -30.94 -15.81 -21.06
CA ARG A 34 -31.05 -17.28 -21.17
C ARG A 34 -29.72 -17.95 -21.52
N PHE A 35 -29.66 -19.25 -21.21
CA PHE A 35 -28.49 -20.11 -21.36
C PHE A 35 -27.88 -20.13 -22.78
N ARG A 36 -28.67 -19.87 -23.82
CA ARG A 36 -28.21 -19.89 -25.22
C ARG A 36 -27.06 -18.91 -25.52
N TYR A 37 -26.91 -17.85 -24.71
CA TYR A 37 -25.86 -16.85 -24.87
C TYR A 37 -24.70 -17.05 -23.87
N LYS A 38 -24.56 -18.26 -23.30
CA LYS A 38 -23.45 -18.62 -22.41
C LYS A 38 -22.10 -18.21 -23.00
N GLY A 39 -21.32 -17.46 -22.21
CA GLY A 39 -19.98 -17.01 -22.58
C GLY A 39 -19.94 -15.80 -23.53
N VAL A 40 -21.10 -15.29 -23.98
CA VAL A 40 -21.15 -14.08 -24.80
C VAL A 40 -20.96 -12.85 -23.91
N VAL A 41 -20.03 -11.97 -24.30
CA VAL A 41 -19.84 -10.66 -23.68
C VAL A 41 -20.75 -9.63 -24.35
N CYS A 42 -21.56 -8.93 -23.56
CA CYS A 42 -22.50 -7.97 -24.11
C CYS A 42 -21.80 -6.72 -24.66
N GLU A 43 -21.98 -6.38 -25.94
CA GLU A 43 -21.43 -5.16 -26.56
C GLU A 43 -21.89 -3.86 -25.88
N ARG A 44 -23.09 -3.85 -25.28
CA ARG A 44 -23.68 -2.62 -24.72
C ARG A 44 -23.24 -2.35 -23.28
N CYS A 45 -23.06 -3.40 -22.48
CA CYS A 45 -22.72 -3.26 -21.05
C CYS A 45 -21.41 -3.94 -20.63
N GLY A 46 -20.74 -4.66 -21.53
CA GLY A 46 -19.50 -5.38 -21.28
C GLY A 46 -19.62 -6.57 -20.33
N VAL A 47 -20.84 -6.94 -19.91
CA VAL A 47 -21.06 -8.04 -18.95
C VAL A 47 -21.11 -9.36 -19.69
N GLU A 48 -20.32 -10.30 -19.22
CA GLU A 48 -20.31 -11.70 -19.67
C GLU A 48 -21.54 -12.44 -19.16
N VAL A 49 -22.19 -13.21 -20.03
CA VAL A 49 -23.35 -14.02 -19.67
C VAL A 49 -22.88 -15.35 -19.07
N THR A 50 -22.81 -15.40 -17.74
CA THR A 50 -22.42 -16.58 -16.94
C THR A 50 -23.37 -16.80 -15.76
N GLU A 51 -23.09 -17.79 -14.91
CA GLU A 51 -23.72 -17.93 -13.60
C GLU A 51 -23.29 -16.78 -12.68
N SER A 52 -24.17 -16.35 -11.79
CA SER A 52 -23.92 -15.32 -10.78
C SER A 52 -22.89 -15.78 -9.73
N LYS A 53 -22.74 -17.09 -9.52
CA LYS A 53 -21.76 -17.68 -8.57
C LYS A 53 -20.32 -17.22 -8.79
N VAL A 54 -19.96 -16.83 -10.02
CA VAL A 54 -18.62 -16.29 -10.32
C VAL A 54 -18.30 -15.04 -9.50
N ARG A 55 -19.31 -14.29 -9.04
CA ARG A 55 -19.18 -13.09 -8.20
C ARG A 55 -18.63 -13.36 -6.79
N ARG A 56 -18.60 -14.63 -6.36
CA ARG A 56 -17.94 -15.06 -5.12
C ARG A 56 -16.44 -15.33 -5.29
N HIS A 57 -15.99 -15.56 -6.53
CA HIS A 57 -14.62 -16.00 -6.83
C HIS A 57 -13.79 -14.96 -7.59
N ARG A 58 -14.42 -14.13 -8.44
CA ARG A 58 -13.71 -13.11 -9.22
C ARG A 58 -13.23 -11.98 -8.30
N MET A 59 -11.92 -11.81 -8.22
CA MET A 59 -11.28 -10.68 -7.55
C MET A 59 -11.06 -9.53 -8.53
N ALA A 60 -10.90 -8.33 -7.99
CA ALA A 60 -10.44 -7.17 -8.76
C ALA A 60 -9.22 -6.56 -8.06
N TYR A 61 -8.69 -5.47 -8.60
CA TYR A 61 -7.63 -4.72 -7.95
C TYR A 61 -7.83 -3.22 -8.12
N ILE A 62 -7.21 -2.46 -7.21
CA ILE A 62 -7.09 -1.00 -7.27
C ILE A 62 -5.62 -0.69 -7.52
N GLU A 63 -5.33 -0.07 -8.65
CA GLU A 63 -4.00 0.47 -8.94
C GLU A 63 -3.78 1.75 -8.12
N LEU A 64 -2.73 1.77 -7.30
CA LEU A 64 -2.44 2.91 -6.46
C LEU A 64 -1.66 3.97 -7.23
N ALA A 65 -2.09 5.23 -7.10
CA ALA A 65 -1.41 6.38 -7.67
C ALA A 65 -0.04 6.64 -7.03
N SER A 66 0.24 6.04 -5.86
CA SER A 66 1.54 6.08 -5.18
C SER A 66 1.74 4.76 -4.44
N PRO A 67 2.97 4.23 -4.38
CA PRO A 67 3.26 3.05 -3.58
C PRO A 67 2.94 3.29 -2.11
N VAL A 68 2.57 2.23 -1.39
CA VAL A 68 2.12 2.22 0.00
C VAL A 68 2.78 1.05 0.73
N THR A 69 3.36 1.25 1.91
CA THR A 69 3.96 0.15 2.68
C THR A 69 2.89 -0.71 3.34
N HIS A 70 3.09 -2.02 3.43
CA HIS A 70 2.18 -2.86 4.20
C HIS A 70 2.36 -2.65 5.70
N VAL A 71 1.26 -2.37 6.40
CA VAL A 71 1.26 -2.14 7.86
C VAL A 71 1.81 -3.31 8.68
N TRP A 72 1.65 -4.57 8.24
CA TRP A 72 2.14 -5.74 8.97
C TRP A 72 3.67 -5.85 8.94
N TYR A 73 4.30 -5.53 7.81
CA TYR A 73 5.76 -5.50 7.70
C TYR A 73 6.38 -4.27 8.36
N LEU A 74 5.60 -3.18 8.49
CA LEU A 74 6.02 -1.94 9.14
C LEU A 74 5.88 -1.99 10.68
N LYS A 75 4.69 -2.31 11.20
CA LYS A 75 4.29 -2.24 12.61
C LYS A 75 4.02 -3.62 13.25
N GLY A 76 4.53 -4.70 12.63
CA GLY A 76 4.54 -6.05 13.20
C GLY A 76 5.21 -6.11 14.58
N SER A 77 5.03 -7.22 15.31
CA SER A 77 5.82 -7.49 16.54
C SER A 77 7.32 -7.38 16.27
N THR A 78 7.73 -7.76 15.06
CA THR A 78 8.99 -7.40 14.44
C THR A 78 8.70 -6.61 13.16
N SER A 79 9.31 -5.43 13.03
CA SER A 79 9.27 -4.68 11.78
C SER A 79 10.28 -5.27 10.80
N TYR A 80 9.80 -6.01 9.81
CA TYR A 80 10.64 -6.65 8.79
C TYR A 80 11.33 -5.61 7.89
N ILE A 81 10.64 -4.51 7.57
CA ILE A 81 11.21 -3.40 6.80
C ILE A 81 12.38 -2.75 7.56
N ALA A 82 12.18 -2.43 8.84
CA ALA A 82 13.24 -1.84 9.66
C ALA A 82 14.42 -2.79 9.83
N LEU A 83 14.14 -4.09 10.00
CA LEU A 83 15.19 -5.11 10.14
C LEU A 83 16.00 -5.28 8.85
N ALA A 84 15.35 -5.35 7.69
CA ALA A 84 16.01 -5.46 6.39
C ALA A 84 16.92 -4.25 6.11
N LEU A 85 16.41 -3.04 6.37
CA LEU A 85 17.14 -1.78 6.13
C LEU A 85 18.17 -1.43 7.21
N ASP A 86 18.17 -2.16 8.34
CA ASP A 86 18.92 -1.86 9.56
C ASP A 86 18.60 -0.52 10.24
N LEU A 87 17.40 0.00 9.99
CA LEU A 87 16.89 1.19 10.65
C LEU A 87 16.15 0.84 11.95
N THR A 88 15.83 1.84 12.76
CA THR A 88 14.88 1.69 13.86
C THR A 88 13.44 1.81 13.35
N VAL A 89 12.49 1.21 14.07
CA VAL A 89 11.06 1.28 13.70
C VAL A 89 10.58 2.73 13.63
N LYS A 90 11.03 3.59 14.56
CA LYS A 90 10.66 5.01 14.60
C LYS A 90 11.17 5.77 13.37
N GLU A 91 12.39 5.49 12.92
CA GLU A 91 12.96 6.11 11.72
C GLU A 91 12.18 5.73 10.46
N VAL A 92 11.86 4.44 10.30
CA VAL A 92 11.05 3.98 9.15
C VAL A 92 9.66 4.61 9.18
N GLU A 93 9.02 4.71 10.34
CA GLU A 93 7.73 5.38 10.48
C GLU A 93 7.79 6.87 10.11
N LYS A 94 8.86 7.58 10.52
CA LYS A 94 9.07 8.98 10.12
C LYS A 94 9.17 9.13 8.59
N ILE A 95 9.84 8.19 7.91
CA ILE A 95 9.98 8.20 6.45
C ILE A 95 8.62 7.91 5.78
N VAL A 96 7.94 6.82 6.17
CA VAL A 96 6.67 6.38 5.57
C VAL A 96 5.58 7.43 5.70
N TYR A 97 5.50 8.11 6.84
CA TYR A 97 4.46 9.10 7.13
C TYR A 97 4.86 10.55 6.81
N PHE A 98 5.88 10.73 5.97
CA PHE A 98 6.31 12.02 5.43
C PHE A 98 6.76 13.05 6.48
N HIS A 99 7.35 12.59 7.60
CA HIS A 99 7.96 13.47 8.60
C HIS A 99 9.43 13.78 8.32
N SER A 100 10.18 12.78 7.85
CA SER A 100 11.61 12.91 7.55
C SER A 100 11.91 12.31 6.18
N TYR A 101 12.89 12.88 5.50
CA TYR A 101 13.45 12.31 4.29
C TYR A 101 14.55 11.30 4.62
N VAL A 102 14.91 10.49 3.64
CA VAL A 102 16.04 9.58 3.71
C VAL A 102 16.93 9.76 2.48
N VAL A 103 18.23 9.77 2.73
CA VAL A 103 19.26 9.81 1.67
C VAL A 103 19.31 8.46 0.98
N THR A 104 18.94 8.43 -0.30
CA THR A 104 19.05 7.25 -1.16
C THR A 104 20.38 7.20 -1.89
N ASP A 105 20.96 8.37 -2.21
CA ASP A 105 22.30 8.49 -2.78
C ASP A 105 22.97 9.73 -2.18
N PRO A 106 24.08 9.59 -1.44
CA PRO A 106 24.82 10.74 -0.89
C PRO A 106 25.65 11.48 -1.95
N GLY A 107 25.82 10.93 -3.16
CA GLY A 107 26.69 11.48 -4.20
C GLY A 107 28.11 11.72 -3.68
N ASP A 108 28.75 12.79 -4.15
CA ASP A 108 30.13 13.15 -3.80
C ASP A 108 30.25 13.95 -2.49
N TYR A 109 29.15 14.13 -1.75
CA TYR A 109 29.14 14.96 -0.55
C TYR A 109 29.49 14.16 0.71
N SER A 110 30.73 14.31 1.16
CA SER A 110 31.31 13.55 2.28
C SER A 110 30.61 13.72 3.64
N LYS A 111 29.73 14.71 3.80
CA LYS A 111 28.97 14.93 5.05
C LYS A 111 27.59 14.26 5.07
N LEU A 112 27.16 13.63 3.98
CA LEU A 112 25.92 12.86 3.92
C LEU A 112 26.25 11.37 3.89
N GLU A 113 25.53 10.60 4.69
CA GLU A 113 25.63 9.15 4.71
C GLU A 113 24.41 8.51 4.06
N TYR A 114 24.61 7.35 3.41
CA TYR A 114 23.51 6.55 2.88
C TYR A 114 22.57 6.13 4.03
N LYS A 115 21.25 6.23 3.81
CA LYS A 115 20.18 6.01 4.81
C LYS A 115 20.14 7.01 5.97
N GLN A 116 20.91 8.09 5.92
CA GLN A 116 20.76 9.18 6.89
C GLN A 116 19.37 9.81 6.78
N LEU A 117 18.74 10.07 7.92
CA LEU A 117 17.46 10.79 7.98
C LEU A 117 17.73 12.29 8.00
N LEU A 118 16.92 13.03 7.24
CA LEU A 118 16.94 14.48 7.21
C LEU A 118 15.55 15.01 7.58
N GLU A 119 15.49 15.91 8.55
CA GLU A 119 14.25 16.63 8.86
C GLU A 119 13.97 17.72 7.82
N GLY A 120 12.74 18.24 7.82
CA GLY A 120 12.30 19.20 6.79
C GLY A 120 13.14 20.47 6.71
N TYR A 121 13.68 20.96 7.83
CA TYR A 121 14.55 22.14 7.85
C TYR A 121 15.97 21.81 7.39
N GLU A 122 16.49 20.63 7.72
CA GLU A 122 17.82 20.17 7.30
C GLU A 122 17.87 19.97 5.80
N TRP A 123 16.80 19.36 5.23
CA TRP A 123 16.65 19.24 3.79
C TRP A 123 16.62 20.61 3.10
N ARG A 124 15.83 21.56 3.59
CA ARG A 124 15.80 22.93 3.03
C ARG A 124 17.15 23.61 3.11
N ALA A 125 17.85 23.49 4.24
CA ALA A 125 19.18 24.07 4.40
C ALA A 125 20.25 23.40 3.51
N LEU A 126 20.08 22.13 3.17
CA LEU A 126 20.90 21.44 2.16
C LEU A 126 20.54 21.90 0.75
N GLU A 127 19.24 22.00 0.44
CA GLU A 127 18.72 22.49 -0.83
C GLU A 127 19.21 23.92 -1.12
N ASP A 128 19.13 24.83 -0.15
CA ASP A 128 19.63 26.20 -0.25
C ASP A 128 21.16 26.27 -0.49
N LYS A 129 21.91 25.23 -0.12
CA LYS A 129 23.35 25.12 -0.42
C LYS A 129 23.62 24.51 -1.79
N LEU A 130 22.67 23.75 -2.34
CA LEU A 130 22.77 23.13 -3.68
C LEU A 130 22.48 24.12 -4.80
N PHE A 131 21.60 25.10 -4.58
CA PHE A 131 21.13 26.04 -5.63
C PHE A 131 22.12 27.16 -6.03
N PRO A 132 22.88 27.80 -5.12
CA PRO A 132 23.75 28.91 -5.48
C PRO A 132 25.20 28.46 -5.70
N GLN A 133 25.50 28.14 -6.95
CA GLN A 133 26.83 28.15 -7.59
C GLN A 133 27.89 27.09 -7.18
N SER A 134 28.44 26.45 -8.22
CA SER A 134 29.76 25.79 -8.29
C SER A 134 30.11 24.83 -7.15
N SER A 135 29.79 23.55 -7.29
CA SER A 135 30.49 22.52 -6.52
C SER A 135 30.26 21.12 -7.10
N ASN A 136 31.22 20.24 -6.85
CA ASN A 136 31.22 18.80 -7.15
C ASN A 136 30.13 18.04 -6.35
N LEU A 137 28.89 18.53 -6.32
CA LEU A 137 27.75 17.99 -5.55
C LEU A 137 26.64 17.50 -6.50
N PHE A 138 27.03 16.92 -7.63
CA PHE A 138 26.08 16.22 -8.49
C PHE A 138 25.70 14.87 -7.86
N GLY A 139 24.45 14.46 -8.02
CA GLY A 139 24.01 13.09 -7.71
C GLY A 139 23.40 12.85 -6.33
N ILE A 140 23.29 13.84 -5.44
CA ILE A 140 22.57 13.65 -4.18
C ILE A 140 21.09 13.36 -4.47
N GLN A 141 20.62 12.19 -4.07
CA GLN A 141 19.22 11.81 -4.16
C GLN A 141 18.65 11.60 -2.76
N VAL A 142 17.57 12.32 -2.49
CA VAL A 142 16.82 12.24 -1.25
C VAL A 142 15.37 11.90 -1.60
N SER A 143 14.80 10.93 -0.89
CA SER A 143 13.44 10.46 -1.13
C SER A 143 12.64 10.45 0.19
N ILE A 144 11.31 10.43 0.09
CA ILE A 144 10.42 10.36 1.24
C ILE A 144 9.22 9.45 0.96
N GLY A 145 8.59 8.93 2.03
CA GLY A 145 7.42 8.08 1.94
C GLY A 145 7.73 6.64 1.57
N ALA A 146 6.69 5.88 1.23
CA ALA A 146 6.79 4.49 0.83
C ALA A 146 7.64 4.29 -0.45
N GLU A 147 7.73 5.29 -1.32
CA GLU A 147 8.58 5.26 -2.51
C GLU A 147 10.07 5.20 -2.15
N ALA A 148 10.48 5.93 -1.10
CA ALA A 148 11.84 5.86 -0.60
C ALA A 148 12.16 4.47 -0.03
N ILE A 149 11.22 3.90 0.74
CA ILE A 149 11.36 2.55 1.29
C ILE A 149 11.47 1.51 0.17
N TYR A 150 10.64 1.63 -0.87
CA TYR A 150 10.72 0.76 -2.04
C TYR A 150 12.09 0.82 -2.71
N LYS A 151 12.60 2.03 -3.01
CA LYS A 151 13.94 2.20 -3.60
C LYS A 151 15.02 1.59 -2.71
N LEU A 152 14.99 1.88 -1.41
CA LEU A 152 15.98 1.35 -0.48
C LEU A 152 15.96 -0.17 -0.36
N LEU A 153 14.78 -0.81 -0.47
CA LEU A 153 14.64 -2.26 -0.44
C LEU A 153 15.04 -2.92 -1.76
N HIS A 154 14.73 -2.28 -2.89
CA HIS A 154 15.03 -2.80 -4.22
C HIS A 154 16.53 -2.78 -4.54
N TYR A 155 17.26 -1.78 -4.05
CA TYR A 155 18.71 -1.66 -4.25
C TYR A 155 19.56 -2.38 -3.19
N ILE A 156 18.96 -3.22 -2.34
CA ILE A 156 19.75 -4.03 -1.40
C ILE A 156 20.42 -5.17 -2.14
N ASP A 157 21.75 -5.22 -2.09
CA ASP A 157 22.50 -6.41 -2.46
C ASP A 157 22.38 -7.47 -1.34
N LEU A 158 21.48 -8.42 -1.55
CA LEU A 158 21.18 -9.47 -0.57
C LEU A 158 22.37 -10.40 -0.35
N GLN A 159 23.04 -10.86 -1.41
CA GLN A 159 24.15 -11.80 -1.29
C GLN A 159 25.30 -11.19 -0.48
N ASN A 160 25.76 -10.01 -0.88
CA ASN A 160 26.91 -9.36 -0.25
C ASN A 160 26.59 -8.97 1.21
N THR A 161 25.37 -8.47 1.46
CA THR A 161 24.94 -8.16 2.83
C THR A 161 24.91 -9.40 3.73
N VAL A 162 24.48 -10.55 3.22
CA VAL A 162 24.46 -11.81 3.98
C VAL A 162 25.87 -12.31 4.27
N GLU A 163 26.79 -12.23 3.31
CA GLU A 163 28.20 -12.60 3.51
C GLU A 163 28.85 -11.77 4.62
N ILE A 164 28.72 -10.44 4.55
CA ILE A 164 29.21 -9.51 5.59
C ILE A 164 28.60 -9.85 6.96
N LEU A 165 27.30 -10.12 7.02
CA LEU A 165 26.62 -10.45 8.27
C LEU A 165 27.00 -11.83 8.83
N ARG A 166 27.35 -12.80 7.97
CA ARG A 166 27.88 -14.11 8.39
C ARG A 166 29.26 -13.96 9.01
N ASP A 167 30.14 -13.18 8.38
CA ASP A 167 31.48 -12.92 8.90
C ASP A 167 31.45 -12.19 10.25
N ASP A 168 30.55 -11.22 10.39
CA ASP A 168 30.27 -10.53 11.66
C ASP A 168 29.73 -11.49 12.73
N ALA A 169 28.91 -12.47 12.34
CA ALA A 169 28.36 -13.46 13.27
C ALA A 169 29.43 -14.44 13.77
N LEU A 170 30.45 -14.75 12.96
CA LEU A 170 31.60 -15.58 13.32
C LEU A 170 32.57 -14.90 14.31
N LYS A 171 32.48 -13.57 14.47
CA LYS A 171 33.24 -12.77 15.44
C LYS A 171 32.35 -12.31 16.59
N PRO A 172 31.87 -13.22 17.47
CA PRO A 172 30.99 -12.84 18.56
C PRO A 172 31.71 -11.88 19.52
N SER A 173 31.04 -10.77 19.84
CA SER A 173 31.45 -9.93 20.97
C SER A 173 31.41 -10.76 22.26
N LYS A 174 32.31 -10.48 23.20
CA LYS A 174 32.44 -11.20 24.48
C LYS A 174 31.17 -11.21 25.34
N SER A 175 30.16 -10.40 25.03
CA SER A 175 28.84 -10.41 25.66
C SER A 175 27.70 -10.44 24.63
N PRO A 176 26.62 -11.20 24.87
CA PRO A 176 25.43 -11.21 24.02
C PRO A 176 24.70 -9.86 24.12
N SER A 177 25.15 -8.90 23.31
CA SER A 177 24.56 -7.57 23.24
C SER A 177 23.26 -7.57 22.44
N ALA A 178 22.34 -6.65 22.76
CA ALA A 178 21.12 -6.43 21.97
C ALA A 178 21.43 -6.09 20.49
N LYS A 179 22.60 -5.49 20.21
CA LYS A 179 23.08 -5.23 18.85
C LYS A 179 23.39 -6.54 18.11
N PHE A 180 24.05 -7.49 18.76
CA PHE A 180 24.35 -8.80 18.19
C PHE A 180 23.07 -9.60 17.89
N SER A 181 22.09 -9.58 18.81
CA SER A 181 20.82 -10.27 18.58
C SER A 181 20.00 -9.66 17.44
N LYS A 182 20.03 -8.32 17.26
CA LYS A 182 19.43 -7.63 16.10
C LYS A 182 20.10 -8.07 14.79
N LYS A 183 21.44 -8.07 14.73
CA LYS A 183 22.21 -8.52 13.56
C LYS A 183 21.89 -9.97 13.19
N MET A 184 21.83 -10.87 14.16
CA MET A 184 21.48 -12.27 13.93
C MET A 184 20.05 -12.43 13.37
N LYS A 185 19.09 -11.66 13.90
CA LYS A 185 17.72 -11.65 13.35
C LYS A 185 17.69 -11.13 11.90
N ARG A 186 18.49 -10.09 11.59
CA ARG A 186 18.63 -9.55 10.24
C ARG A 186 19.22 -10.57 9.28
N LEU A 187 20.30 -11.25 9.67
CA LEU A 187 20.92 -12.32 8.89
C LEU A 187 19.89 -13.39 8.52
N ARG A 188 19.17 -13.93 9.52
CA ARG A 188 18.12 -14.94 9.30
C ARG A 188 17.03 -14.46 8.34
N LEU A 189 16.61 -13.20 8.45
CA LEU A 189 15.61 -12.62 7.56
C LEU A 189 16.10 -12.60 6.10
N LEU A 190 17.32 -12.11 5.87
CA LEU A 190 17.86 -11.99 4.51
C LEU A 190 18.17 -13.36 3.90
N GLU A 191 18.65 -14.33 4.68
CA GLU A 191 18.81 -15.71 4.24
C GLU A 191 17.48 -16.34 3.80
N ASN A 192 16.39 -16.06 4.53
CA ASN A 192 15.06 -16.53 4.14
C ASN A 192 14.59 -15.91 2.81
N PHE A 193 14.89 -14.63 2.55
CA PHE A 193 14.60 -14.00 1.25
C PHE A 193 15.38 -14.65 0.11
N ILE A 194 16.67 -14.92 0.31
CA ILE A 194 17.50 -15.62 -0.69
C ILE A 194 16.97 -17.04 -0.94
N ALA A 195 16.65 -17.78 0.12
CA ALA A 195 16.17 -19.16 0.03
C ALA A 195 14.80 -19.27 -0.67
N THR A 196 13.93 -18.28 -0.49
CA THR A 196 12.60 -18.26 -1.12
C THR A 196 12.57 -17.60 -2.50
N GLY A 197 13.63 -16.88 -2.87
CA GLY A 197 13.66 -16.06 -4.09
C GLY A 197 12.69 -14.87 -4.07
N ALA A 198 12.17 -14.51 -2.89
CA ALA A 198 11.27 -13.38 -2.72
C ALA A 198 12.04 -12.05 -2.69
N ASP A 199 11.54 -11.04 -3.37
CA ASP A 199 12.11 -9.69 -3.35
C ASP A 199 11.60 -8.92 -2.10
N PRO A 200 12.49 -8.37 -1.26
CA PRO A 200 12.10 -7.50 -0.14
C PRO A 200 11.21 -6.32 -0.56
N SER A 201 11.34 -5.83 -1.79
CA SER A 201 10.55 -4.71 -2.34
C SER A 201 9.05 -4.99 -2.34
N TRP A 202 8.63 -6.27 -2.36
CA TRP A 202 7.22 -6.69 -2.35
C TRP A 202 6.48 -6.37 -1.04
N MET A 203 7.19 -5.98 0.01
CA MET A 203 6.58 -5.42 1.23
C MET A 203 5.92 -4.05 1.00
N VAL A 204 6.15 -3.42 -0.16
CA VAL A 204 5.53 -2.18 -0.61
C VAL A 204 4.56 -2.47 -1.75
N PHE A 205 3.31 -2.06 -1.58
CA PHE A 205 2.24 -2.29 -2.53
C PHE A 205 2.12 -1.16 -3.54
N SER A 206 2.07 -1.53 -4.82
CA SER A 206 1.63 -0.68 -5.93
C SER A 206 0.16 -0.91 -6.29
N VAL A 207 -0.39 -2.07 -5.89
CA VAL A 207 -1.75 -2.51 -6.23
C VAL A 207 -2.39 -3.16 -5.00
N ILE A 208 -3.69 -2.91 -4.78
CA ILE A 208 -4.46 -3.53 -3.69
C ILE A 208 -5.54 -4.45 -4.26
N PRO A 209 -5.59 -5.73 -3.86
CA PRO A 209 -6.67 -6.61 -4.26
C PRO A 209 -8.00 -6.22 -3.60
N VAL A 210 -9.07 -6.34 -4.37
CA VAL A 210 -10.45 -6.11 -3.94
C VAL A 210 -11.16 -7.45 -3.83
N ILE A 211 -11.65 -7.74 -2.62
CA ILE A 211 -12.39 -8.95 -2.32
C ILE A 211 -13.68 -9.02 -3.16
N PRO A 212 -14.10 -10.22 -3.60
CA PRO A 212 -15.33 -10.42 -4.35
C PRO A 212 -16.57 -9.83 -3.64
N PRO A 213 -17.52 -9.22 -4.36
CA PRO A 213 -18.65 -8.50 -3.78
C PRO A 213 -19.56 -9.37 -2.90
N ASP A 214 -19.69 -10.67 -3.21
CA ASP A 214 -20.55 -11.57 -2.44
C ASP A 214 -19.98 -11.90 -1.05
N LEU A 215 -18.67 -11.69 -0.84
CA LEU A 215 -18.03 -11.77 0.48
C LEU A 215 -18.15 -10.45 1.26
N ARG A 216 -18.61 -9.37 0.63
CA ARG A 216 -18.85 -8.05 1.22
C ARG A 216 -20.21 -7.49 0.81
N PRO A 217 -21.32 -8.19 1.12
CA PRO A 217 -22.63 -7.88 0.58
C PRO A 217 -23.14 -6.51 1.06
N MET A 218 -24.02 -5.93 0.24
CA MET A 218 -24.86 -4.80 0.58
C MET A 218 -26.31 -5.27 0.48
N VAL A 219 -27.00 -5.32 1.61
CA VAL A 219 -28.36 -5.87 1.71
C VAL A 219 -29.33 -4.73 2.01
N GLN A 220 -30.41 -4.68 1.26
CA GLN A 220 -31.51 -3.76 1.54
C GLN A 220 -32.32 -4.27 2.73
N LEU A 221 -32.56 -3.41 3.71
CA LEU A 221 -33.42 -3.66 4.86
C LEU A 221 -34.79 -3.01 4.63
N ASP A 222 -35.75 -3.39 5.46
CA ASP A 222 -37.06 -2.76 5.50
C ASP A 222 -36.95 -1.24 5.75
N GLY A 223 -37.80 -0.47 5.08
CA GLY A 223 -37.79 0.99 5.16
C GLY A 223 -36.70 1.68 4.33
N GLY A 224 -36.13 1.00 3.32
CA GLY A 224 -35.21 1.61 2.34
C GLY A 224 -33.79 1.86 2.87
N ARG A 225 -33.46 1.30 4.04
CA ARG A 225 -32.11 1.33 4.62
C ARG A 225 -31.24 0.26 3.96
N PHE A 226 -29.92 0.45 4.02
CA PHE A 226 -28.96 -0.54 3.53
C PHE A 226 -28.02 -0.95 4.65
N ALA A 227 -27.87 -2.25 4.85
CA ALA A 227 -26.76 -2.82 5.59
C ALA A 227 -25.60 -3.04 4.63
N THR A 228 -24.42 -2.56 4.98
CA THR A 228 -23.21 -2.69 4.17
C THR A 228 -22.10 -3.29 5.02
N ALA A 229 -21.34 -4.23 4.47
CA ALA A 229 -20.14 -4.73 5.12
C ALA A 229 -19.12 -3.59 5.35
N ASP A 230 -18.45 -3.60 6.51
CA ASP A 230 -17.47 -2.58 6.94
C ASP A 230 -16.34 -2.40 5.90
N LEU A 231 -15.90 -3.49 5.25
CA LEU A 231 -14.89 -3.47 4.19
C LEU A 231 -15.23 -2.51 3.03
N ASN A 232 -16.51 -2.36 2.68
CA ASN A 232 -16.92 -1.46 1.60
C ASN A 232 -16.64 0.00 1.94
N GLU A 233 -16.63 0.39 3.22
CA GLU A 233 -16.28 1.74 3.67
C GLU A 233 -14.78 2.00 3.46
N PHE A 234 -13.93 1.04 3.84
CA PHE A 234 -12.48 1.14 3.64
C PHE A 234 -12.11 1.23 2.16
N TYR A 235 -12.66 0.35 1.33
CA TYR A 235 -12.42 0.39 -0.12
C TYR A 235 -12.88 1.72 -0.74
N ARG A 236 -14.05 2.22 -0.35
CA ARG A 236 -14.54 3.53 -0.83
C ARG A 236 -13.59 4.66 -0.44
N ARG A 237 -13.09 4.64 0.80
CA ARG A 237 -12.12 5.62 1.29
C ARG A 237 -10.83 5.59 0.48
N ILE A 238 -10.28 4.40 0.23
CA ILE A 238 -9.07 4.22 -0.58
C ILE A 238 -9.29 4.72 -2.00
N ILE A 239 -10.37 4.30 -2.67
CA ILE A 239 -10.68 4.72 -4.05
C ILE A 239 -10.81 6.25 -4.14
N ASN A 240 -11.53 6.88 -3.20
CA ASN A 240 -11.71 8.33 -3.19
C ASN A 240 -10.38 9.07 -2.98
N ARG A 241 -9.52 8.60 -2.06
CA ARG A 241 -8.18 9.16 -1.82
C ARG A 241 -7.27 8.98 -3.02
N ASN A 242 -7.30 7.79 -3.62
CA ASN A 242 -6.49 7.45 -4.79
C ASN A 242 -6.86 8.30 -6.00
N ASN A 243 -8.16 8.40 -6.31
CA ASN A 243 -8.66 9.23 -7.41
C ASN A 243 -8.36 10.72 -7.17
N ARG A 244 -8.44 11.19 -5.93
CA ARG A 244 -8.07 12.55 -5.56
C ARG A 244 -6.57 12.79 -5.75
N LEU A 245 -5.72 11.86 -5.33
CA LEU A 245 -4.27 11.95 -5.52
C LEU A 245 -3.91 11.97 -7.02
N SER A 246 -4.52 11.12 -7.84
CA SER A 246 -4.30 11.11 -9.30
C SER A 246 -4.67 12.47 -9.94
N ARG A 247 -5.80 13.06 -9.54
CA ARG A 247 -6.19 14.40 -10.01
C ARG A 247 -5.22 15.49 -9.57
N LEU A 248 -4.77 15.46 -8.32
CA LEU A 248 -3.80 16.42 -7.80
C LEU A 248 -2.46 16.33 -8.54
N LYS A 249 -2.02 15.12 -8.89
CA LYS A 249 -0.83 14.91 -9.73
C LYS A 249 -1.01 15.45 -11.15
N ALA A 250 -2.18 15.22 -11.76
CA ALA A 250 -2.48 15.70 -13.11
C ALA A 250 -2.49 17.24 -13.21
N ILE A 251 -2.90 17.93 -12.15
CA ILE A 251 -2.93 19.40 -12.08
C ILE A 251 -1.59 19.97 -11.58
N LEU A 252 -0.57 19.13 -11.33
CA LEU A 252 0.72 19.54 -10.76
C LEU A 252 0.57 20.38 -9.49
N ALA A 253 -0.32 19.95 -8.59
CA ALA A 253 -0.55 20.62 -7.32
C ALA A 253 0.74 20.73 -6.49
N PRO A 254 0.87 21.76 -5.62
CA PRO A 254 2.04 21.92 -4.76
C PRO A 254 2.41 20.65 -3.98
N GLU A 255 3.71 20.41 -3.83
CA GLU A 255 4.22 19.14 -3.29
C GLU A 255 3.73 18.86 -1.86
N ILE A 256 3.51 19.89 -1.05
CA ILE A 256 2.96 19.79 0.31
C ILE A 256 1.57 19.11 0.29
N ILE A 257 0.71 19.50 -0.67
CA ILE A 257 -0.64 18.95 -0.82
C ILE A 257 -0.56 17.49 -1.28
N ILE A 258 0.31 17.21 -2.26
CA ILE A 258 0.53 15.84 -2.77
C ILE A 258 1.03 14.92 -1.65
N ARG A 259 2.00 15.37 -0.84
CA ARG A 259 2.54 14.60 0.30
C ARG A 259 1.47 14.33 1.35
N ASN A 260 0.64 15.32 1.68
CA ASN A 260 -0.46 15.10 2.61
C ASN A 260 -1.46 14.08 2.05
N GLU A 261 -1.78 14.11 0.75
CA GLU A 261 -2.68 13.13 0.15
C GLU A 261 -2.04 11.73 0.05
N LYS A 262 -0.73 11.62 -0.24
CA LYS A 262 0.01 10.35 -0.16
C LYS A 262 -0.03 9.77 1.26
N ARG A 263 0.18 10.60 2.30
CA ARG A 263 0.04 10.20 3.71
C ARG A 263 -1.37 9.72 4.04
N MET A 264 -2.39 10.43 3.53
CA MET A 264 -3.79 10.05 3.73
C MET A 264 -4.16 8.75 3.02
N LEU A 265 -3.58 8.49 1.85
CA LEU A 265 -3.72 7.22 1.15
C LEU A 265 -3.08 6.08 1.95
N GLN A 266 -1.84 6.26 2.44
CA GLN A 266 -1.19 5.30 3.33
C GLN A 266 -2.05 4.99 4.56
N GLU A 267 -2.62 6.01 5.21
CA GLU A 267 -3.53 5.85 6.35
C GLU A 267 -4.79 5.06 6.02
N ALA A 268 -5.37 5.29 4.85
CA ALA A 268 -6.56 4.58 4.41
C ALA A 268 -6.27 3.09 4.17
N VAL A 269 -5.10 2.76 3.61
CA VAL A 269 -4.67 1.37 3.39
C VAL A 269 -4.29 0.68 4.69
N ASP A 270 -3.58 1.37 5.58
CA ASP A 270 -3.26 0.86 6.93
C ASP A 270 -4.57 0.45 7.65
N SER A 271 -5.60 1.30 7.58
CA SER A 271 -6.90 1.05 8.22
C SER A 271 -7.69 -0.10 7.59
N LEU A 272 -7.55 -0.35 6.29
CA LEU A 272 -8.17 -1.51 5.63
C LEU A 272 -7.55 -2.81 6.13
N MET A 273 -6.22 -2.84 6.28
CA MET A 273 -5.48 -4.02 6.68
C MET A 273 -5.67 -4.31 8.17
N ASP A 274 -5.48 -3.30 9.03
CA ASP A 274 -5.49 -3.44 10.49
C ASP A 274 -5.96 -2.12 11.13
N ASN A 275 -7.26 -2.05 11.44
CA ASN A 275 -7.88 -0.84 11.96
C ASN A 275 -7.61 -0.67 13.46
N GLY A 276 -6.61 0.15 13.80
CA GLY A 276 -6.29 0.51 15.19
C GLY A 276 -4.81 0.38 15.52
N ARG A 277 -4.02 -0.33 14.71
CA ARG A 277 -2.59 -0.54 14.94
C ARG A 277 -1.75 0.74 15.03
N ARG A 278 -2.20 1.83 14.39
CA ARG A 278 -1.48 3.10 14.34
C ARG A 278 -2.06 4.18 15.27
N GLY A 279 -3.24 3.97 15.84
CA GLY A 279 -3.89 5.00 16.65
C GLY A 279 -5.41 4.96 16.55
N ARG A 280 -6.03 6.11 16.30
CA ARG A 280 -7.49 6.24 16.34
C ARG A 280 -8.14 5.36 15.27
N THR A 281 -8.95 4.42 15.75
CA THR A 281 -9.75 3.53 14.90
C THR A 281 -10.69 4.35 14.02
N VAL A 282 -10.79 3.95 12.75
CA VAL A 282 -11.83 4.47 11.86
C VAL A 282 -13.16 3.92 12.36
N VAL A 283 -14.09 4.84 12.63
CA VAL A 283 -15.43 4.52 13.13
C VAL A 283 -16.46 4.71 12.02
N GLY A 284 -17.46 3.84 12.03
CA GLY A 284 -18.64 3.93 11.17
C GLY A 284 -19.78 4.67 11.84
N ALA A 285 -21.00 4.39 11.38
CA ALA A 285 -22.21 4.89 12.01
C ALA A 285 -22.27 4.50 13.50
N HIS A 286 -22.82 5.40 14.33
CA HIS A 286 -22.91 5.25 15.79
C HIS A 286 -21.55 5.08 16.51
N ASN A 287 -20.46 5.65 15.98
CA ASN A 287 -19.11 5.59 16.56
C ASN A 287 -18.55 4.18 16.78
N ARG A 288 -19.13 3.16 16.16
CA ARG A 288 -18.63 1.78 16.22
C ARG A 288 -17.34 1.65 15.40
N PRO A 289 -16.25 1.05 15.91
CA PRO A 289 -15.07 0.78 15.11
C PRO A 289 -15.41 -0.20 13.97
N LEU A 290 -14.94 0.11 12.77
CA LEU A 290 -15.11 -0.74 11.59
C LEU A 290 -14.19 -1.96 11.69
N LYS A 291 -14.70 -3.14 11.32
CA LYS A 291 -13.89 -4.37 11.24
C LYS A 291 -13.02 -4.38 9.99
N SER A 292 -11.71 -4.51 10.17
CA SER A 292 -10.70 -4.58 9.11
C SER A 292 -10.51 -6.01 8.58
N LEU A 293 -9.64 -6.20 7.59
CA LEU A 293 -9.31 -7.53 7.08
C LEU A 293 -8.66 -8.45 8.13
N SER A 294 -7.93 -7.88 9.09
CA SER A 294 -7.34 -8.67 10.18
C SER A 294 -8.38 -9.16 11.20
N ASP A 295 -9.58 -8.54 11.23
CA ASP A 295 -10.65 -8.84 12.20
C ASP A 295 -11.69 -9.84 11.68
N ILE A 296 -11.59 -10.27 10.42
CA ILE A 296 -12.53 -11.16 9.72
C ILE A 296 -11.89 -12.54 9.57
#